data_AF-A0A7X9CCH0-F1
#
_entry.id   AF-A0A7X9CCH0-F1
#
_cell.length_a   1.000
_cell.length_b   1.000
_cell.length_c   1.000
_cell.angle_alpha   90.00
_cell.angle_beta   90.00
_cell.angle_gamma   90.00
#
_symmetry.space_group_name_H-M   'P 1'
#
loop_
_entity.id
_entity.type
_entity.pdbx_description
1 polymer ?
#
loop_
_entity_poly.entity_id
_entity_poly.type
_entity_poly.pdbx_seq_one_letter_code
_entity_poly.pdbx_strand_id
1 'polypeptide(L)'
;MSSAPPRRPSTGGHERRERRRGTVLGIPLPLLIVALVIAALLGIQLSGSLELSTASRSHGASTSLDSISGGKNSTGVPVITEATLGTEVQRLIDTGTIQPMTSFDAAQCLKQQGIAESILIMEEVAWGSDETPSWLLVHGPMDRETLRANGGVVSATVVLPTCGTTGQDASPQDVRLWSGDVMIGSL
;
A
#
# COMPACT_ATOMS: atom_id res chain seq x y z
N MET A 1 74.39 -19.14 8.16
CA MET A 1 74.54 -20.56 7.79
C MET A 1 73.76 -21.40 8.79
N SER A 2 73.02 -22.36 8.26
CA SER A 2 72.04 -23.23 8.93
C SER A 2 72.70 -24.27 9.83
N SER A 3 72.06 -24.63 10.95
CA SER A 3 72.16 -25.97 11.57
C SER A 3 71.19 -26.15 12.75
N ALA A 4 70.03 -26.78 12.47
CA ALA A 4 69.42 -27.77 13.36
C ALA A 4 70.13 -29.14 13.11
N PRO A 5 69.91 -30.28 13.83
CA PRO A 5 68.79 -30.74 14.70
C PRO A 5 69.31 -31.60 15.92
N PRO A 6 68.67 -32.63 16.57
CA PRO A 6 67.37 -33.31 16.35
C PRO A 6 66.48 -33.69 17.58
N ARG A 7 65.32 -34.23 17.19
CA ARG A 7 64.12 -34.78 17.85
C ARG A 7 64.27 -35.57 19.17
N ARG A 8 63.18 -35.55 19.95
CA ARG A 8 62.65 -36.74 20.65
C ARG A 8 61.14 -36.90 20.41
N PRO A 9 60.63 -38.12 20.15
CA PRO A 9 59.20 -38.42 20.06
C PRO A 9 58.68 -39.07 21.35
N SER A 10 57.51 -38.66 21.82
CA SER A 10 56.69 -39.42 22.78
C SER A 10 55.24 -38.94 22.66
N THR A 11 54.36 -39.67 21.96
CA THR A 11 53.47 -40.74 22.45
C THR A 11 52.28 -40.22 23.24
N GLY A 12 51.07 -40.55 22.76
CA GLY A 12 49.82 -40.45 23.51
C GLY A 12 49.06 -39.14 23.26
N GLY A 13 47.80 -39.12 22.85
CA GLY A 13 46.86 -40.19 22.66
C GLY A 13 45.64 -39.65 21.91
N HIS A 14 44.82 -40.59 21.47
CA HIS A 14 43.48 -40.34 20.99
C HIS A 14 42.69 -39.46 21.96
N GLU A 15 42.48 -38.20 21.60
CA GLU A 15 41.29 -37.44 21.98
C GLU A 15 40.88 -36.70 20.71
N ARG A 16 40.11 -37.28 19.78
CA ARG A 16 38.63 -37.27 19.86
C ARG A 16 38.09 -36.21 20.82
N ARG A 17 38.56 -34.97 20.69
CA ARG A 17 37.86 -33.82 21.27
C ARG A 17 36.67 -33.54 20.38
N GLU A 18 35.62 -34.29 20.70
CA GLU A 18 34.24 -34.06 20.39
C GLU A 18 34.02 -32.59 20.08
N ARG A 19 33.47 -32.33 18.90
CA ARG A 19 32.71 -31.11 18.65
C ARG A 19 31.67 -31.04 19.76
N ARG A 20 31.99 -30.36 20.86
CA ARG A 20 31.03 -29.90 21.86
C ARG A 20 30.11 -28.96 21.09
N ARG A 21 29.12 -29.57 20.42
CA ARG A 21 27.90 -28.91 20.01
C ARG A 21 27.33 -28.40 21.32
N GLY A 22 27.56 -27.12 21.59
CA GLY A 22 26.96 -26.41 22.71
C GLY A 22 25.46 -26.52 22.55
N THR A 23 24.88 -27.54 23.17
CA THR A 23 23.45 -27.69 23.31
C THR A 23 23.05 -26.72 24.41
N VAL A 24 22.54 -25.55 24.01
CA VAL A 24 21.84 -24.68 24.94
C VAL A 24 20.38 -25.13 24.87
N LEU A 25 19.83 -25.57 26.01
CA LEU A 25 18.41 -25.91 26.16
C LEU A 25 17.90 -27.15 25.37
N GLY A 26 18.70 -28.22 25.25
CA GLY A 26 18.26 -29.49 24.65
C GLY A 26 18.06 -29.49 23.11
N ILE A 27 18.27 -28.36 22.45
CA ILE A 27 18.10 -28.20 21.01
C ILE A 27 19.49 -28.18 20.35
N PRO A 28 19.76 -28.99 19.31
CA PRO A 28 21.05 -28.95 18.63
C PRO A 28 21.23 -27.59 17.96
N LEU A 29 22.34 -26.91 18.28
CA LEU A 29 22.71 -25.58 17.77
C LEU A 29 22.41 -25.30 16.29
N PRO A 30 22.63 -26.22 15.31
CA PRO A 30 22.24 -25.97 13.93
C PRO A 30 20.74 -25.76 13.72
N LEU A 31 19.86 -26.43 14.48
CA LEU A 31 18.41 -26.20 14.39
C LEU A 31 18.01 -24.82 14.93
N LEU A 32 18.72 -24.32 15.94
CA LEU A 32 18.50 -22.98 16.48
C LEU A 32 18.87 -21.89 15.45
N ILE A 33 19.96 -22.10 14.70
CA ILE A 33 20.36 -21.21 13.61
C ILE A 33 19.31 -21.23 12.49
N VAL A 34 18.80 -22.41 12.11
CA VAL A 34 17.74 -22.54 11.09
C VAL A 34 16.45 -21.85 11.55
N ALA A 35 16.04 -22.02 12.80
CA ALA A 35 14.87 -21.35 13.37
C ALA A 35 15.04 -19.82 13.37
N LEU A 36 16.24 -19.31 13.71
CA LEU A 36 16.56 -17.88 13.64
C LEU A 36 16.49 -17.34 12.21
N VAL A 37 17.00 -18.09 11.22
CA VAL A 37 16.95 -17.69 9.81
C VAL A 37 15.51 -17.66 9.31
N ILE A 38 14.69 -18.66 9.65
CA ILE A 38 13.27 -18.67 9.29
C ILE A 38 12.52 -17.53 9.96
N ALA A 39 12.74 -17.27 11.25
CA ALA A 39 12.14 -16.15 11.96
C ALA A 39 12.57 -14.79 11.38
N ALA A 40 13.84 -14.63 10.98
CA ALA A 40 14.32 -13.43 10.32
C ALA A 40 13.69 -13.24 8.93
N LEU A 41 13.56 -14.31 8.13
CA LEU A 41 12.90 -14.27 6.82
C LEU A 41 11.40 -13.95 6.95
N LEU A 42 10.72 -14.52 7.94
CA LEU A 42 9.33 -14.17 8.25
C LEU A 42 9.22 -12.72 8.74
N GLY A 43 10.15 -12.25 9.57
CA GLY A 43 10.24 -10.86 10.01
C GLY A 43 10.44 -9.89 8.84
N ILE A 44 11.28 -10.23 7.86
CA ILE A 44 11.48 -9.41 6.65
C ILE A 44 10.21 -9.36 5.79
N GLN A 45 9.48 -10.48 5.64
CA GLN A 45 8.19 -10.49 4.94
C GLN A 45 7.13 -9.65 5.68
N LEU A 46 7.11 -9.69 7.01
CA LEU A 46 6.25 -8.83 7.84
C LEU A 46 6.63 -7.35 7.72
N SER A 47 7.91 -7.01 7.67
CA SER A 47 8.37 -5.62 7.47
C SER A 47 8.02 -5.07 6.09
N GLY A 48 8.08 -5.89 5.03
CA GLY A 48 7.65 -5.50 3.69
C GLY A 48 6.14 -5.23 3.60
N SER A 49 5.32 -6.02 4.30
CA SER A 49 3.87 -5.76 4.39
C SER A 49 3.53 -4.59 5.32
N LEU A 50 4.36 -4.30 6.33
CA LEU A 50 4.20 -3.16 7.21
C LEU A 50 4.63 -1.86 6.54
N GLU A 51 5.64 -1.82 5.67
CA GLU A 51 5.96 -0.60 4.91
C GLU A 51 4.89 -0.27 3.86
N LEU A 52 4.25 -1.28 3.26
CA LEU A 52 3.10 -1.09 2.39
C LEU A 52 1.81 -0.69 3.15
N SER A 53 1.72 -0.97 4.46
CA SER A 53 0.55 -0.61 5.29
C SER A 53 0.77 0.60 6.21
N THR A 54 2.02 1.00 6.47
CA THR A 54 2.38 2.07 7.41
C THR A 54 2.52 3.43 6.72
N ALA A 55 2.63 3.47 5.39
CA ALA A 55 2.30 4.69 4.64
C ALA A 55 0.81 5.09 4.83
N SER A 56 -0.05 4.17 5.29
CA SER A 56 -1.50 4.38 5.44
C SER A 56 -2.00 4.46 6.90
N ARG A 57 -1.11 4.60 7.90
CA ARG A 57 -1.49 4.94 9.29
C ARG A 57 -0.83 6.23 9.74
N SER A 58 -1.22 7.36 9.16
CA SER A 58 -1.15 8.61 9.90
C SER A 58 -2.23 8.59 10.99
N HIS A 59 -1.84 8.92 12.21
CA HIS A 59 -2.73 9.08 13.34
C HIS A 59 -3.88 10.01 12.96
N GLY A 60 -5.10 9.47 12.89
CA GLY A 60 -6.32 10.25 12.96
C GLY A 60 -6.43 10.87 14.35
N ALA A 61 -5.72 11.98 14.55
CA ALA A 61 -6.07 12.93 15.57
C ALA A 61 -7.53 13.32 15.31
N SER A 62 -8.39 12.99 16.27
CA SER A 62 -9.77 13.45 16.34
C SER A 62 -9.75 14.97 16.50
N THR A 63 -9.58 15.70 15.40
CA THR A 63 -9.85 17.12 15.33
C THR A 63 -11.19 17.28 14.65
N SER A 64 -12.17 17.62 15.48
CA SER A 64 -13.38 18.40 15.21
C SER A 64 -13.72 18.59 13.73
N LEU A 65 -14.92 18.14 13.37
CA LEU A 65 -15.69 18.54 12.20
C LEU A 65 -15.52 20.04 11.92
N ASP A 66 -14.60 20.37 11.04
CA ASP A 66 -14.60 21.64 10.34
C ASP A 66 -14.57 21.26 8.87
N SER A 67 -15.65 21.60 8.17
CA SER A 67 -15.86 21.34 6.76
C SER A 67 -14.84 22.11 5.93
N ILE A 68 -13.59 21.66 5.92
CA ILE A 68 -12.60 22.08 4.94
C ILE A 68 -12.92 21.28 3.68
N SER A 69 -14.00 21.66 2.99
CA SER A 69 -14.15 21.25 1.59
C SER A 69 -12.91 21.78 0.88
N GLY A 70 -12.14 20.91 0.26
CA GLY A 70 -11.05 21.33 -0.63
C GLY A 70 -11.60 22.42 -1.56
N GLY A 71 -10.92 23.58 -1.58
CA GLY A 71 -11.40 24.75 -2.30
C GLY A 71 -11.69 24.44 -3.77
N LYS A 72 -12.50 25.25 -4.44
CA LYS A 72 -12.65 25.15 -5.89
C LYS A 72 -11.55 25.97 -6.58
N ASN A 73 -11.02 25.44 -7.67
CA ASN A 73 -10.10 26.21 -8.50
C ASN A 73 -10.84 27.30 -9.29
N SER A 74 -10.10 28.08 -10.07
CA SER A 74 -10.64 29.16 -10.91
C SER A 74 -11.68 28.71 -11.96
N THR A 75 -11.72 27.42 -12.30
CA THR A 75 -12.70 26.82 -13.22
C THR A 75 -13.89 26.18 -12.51
N GLY A 76 -13.95 26.27 -11.17
CA GLY A 76 -15.05 25.75 -10.34
C GLY A 76 -14.94 24.26 -10.01
N VAL A 77 -13.82 23.62 -10.34
CA VAL A 77 -13.54 22.19 -10.08
C VAL A 77 -13.02 22.01 -8.64
N PRO A 78 -13.51 21.00 -7.88
CA PRO A 78 -13.00 20.71 -6.53
C PRO A 78 -11.51 20.39 -6.53
N VAL A 79 -10.74 21.06 -5.67
CA VAL A 79 -9.32 20.76 -5.45
C VAL A 79 -9.19 19.74 -4.33
N ILE A 80 -8.66 18.57 -4.65
CA ILE A 80 -8.49 17.46 -3.72
C ILE A 80 -7.00 17.21 -3.51
N THR A 81 -6.66 16.98 -2.25
CA THR A 81 -5.34 16.52 -1.84
C THR A 81 -5.49 15.19 -1.11
N GLU A 82 -4.38 14.49 -0.90
CA GLU A 82 -4.38 13.27 -0.10
C GLU A 82 -5.01 13.46 1.29
N ALA A 83 -4.81 14.63 1.91
CA ALA A 83 -5.38 14.95 3.23
C ALA A 83 -6.90 15.18 3.21
N THR A 84 -7.46 15.66 2.08
CA THR A 84 -8.89 15.99 1.96
C THR A 84 -9.70 14.93 1.21
N LEU A 85 -9.04 13.90 0.68
CA LEU A 85 -9.69 12.85 -0.10
C LEU A 85 -10.70 12.06 0.71
N GLY A 86 -10.35 11.64 1.94
CA GLY A 86 -11.25 10.82 2.77
C GLY A 86 -12.58 11.51 3.04
N THR A 87 -12.54 12.81 3.39
CA THR A 87 -13.73 13.62 3.60
C THR A 87 -14.53 13.84 2.32
N GLU A 88 -13.85 13.95 1.18
CA GLU A 88 -14.51 14.15 -0.10
C GLU A 88 -15.19 12.88 -0.61
N VAL A 89 -14.56 11.72 -0.46
CA VAL A 89 -15.17 10.42 -0.78
C VAL A 89 -16.40 10.16 0.08
N GLN A 90 -16.35 10.50 1.38
CA GLN A 90 -17.52 10.43 2.25
C GLN A 90 -18.64 11.36 1.75
N ARG A 91 -18.32 12.63 1.46
CA ARG A 91 -19.27 13.59 0.87
C ARG A 91 -19.89 13.05 -0.43
N LEU A 92 -19.07 12.45 -1.29
CA LEU A 92 -19.51 11.88 -2.55
C LEU A 92 -20.44 10.69 -2.34
N ILE A 93 -20.18 9.80 -1.39
CA ILE A 93 -21.11 8.70 -1.10
C ILE A 93 -22.45 9.22 -0.57
N ASP A 94 -22.42 10.29 0.22
CA ASP A 94 -23.63 10.88 0.81
C ASP A 94 -24.45 11.73 -0.18
N THR A 95 -23.79 12.48 -1.05
CA THR A 95 -24.42 13.51 -1.92
C THR A 95 -24.28 13.23 -3.41
N GLY A 96 -23.43 12.29 -3.79
CA GLY A 96 -22.94 12.14 -5.15
C GLY A 96 -24.03 11.84 -6.15
N THR A 97 -23.82 12.34 -7.35
CA THR A 97 -24.51 11.88 -8.55
C THR A 97 -23.45 11.21 -9.42
N ILE A 98 -23.75 10.06 -9.99
CA ILE A 98 -22.94 9.51 -11.08
C ILE A 98 -23.17 10.47 -12.24
N GLN A 99 -22.21 11.35 -12.54
CA GLN A 99 -22.25 12.10 -13.78
C GLN A 99 -21.55 11.25 -14.85
N PRO A 100 -22.30 10.56 -15.74
CA PRO A 100 -21.69 9.95 -16.90
C PRO A 100 -21.21 11.07 -17.82
N MET A 101 -19.94 11.43 -17.70
CA MET A 101 -19.29 12.34 -18.64
C MET A 101 -18.89 11.54 -19.86
N THR A 102 -19.35 11.95 -21.04
CA THR A 102 -19.08 11.28 -22.32
C THR A 102 -17.62 11.36 -22.75
N SER A 103 -16.82 12.17 -22.06
CA SER A 103 -15.40 12.42 -22.36
C SER A 103 -14.43 11.46 -21.68
N PHE A 104 -14.86 10.68 -20.67
CA PHE A 104 -13.98 9.80 -19.90
C PHE A 104 -14.55 8.38 -19.77
N ASP A 105 -13.82 7.38 -20.28
CA ASP A 105 -14.19 5.97 -20.18
C ASP A 105 -13.58 5.36 -18.91
N ALA A 106 -14.29 5.53 -17.80
CA ALA A 106 -13.87 4.99 -16.51
C ALA A 106 -13.82 3.46 -16.48
N ALA A 107 -14.68 2.77 -17.24
CA ALA A 107 -14.68 1.31 -17.28
C ALA A 107 -13.42 0.78 -17.97
N GLN A 108 -13.01 1.44 -19.07
CA GLN A 108 -11.75 1.13 -19.73
C GLN A 108 -10.54 1.52 -18.88
N CYS A 109 -10.61 2.66 -18.18
CA CYS A 109 -9.57 3.06 -17.23
C CYS A 109 -9.37 2.02 -16.11
N LEU A 110 -10.44 1.57 -15.44
CA LEU A 110 -10.33 0.54 -14.40
C LEU A 110 -9.73 -0.77 -14.92
N LYS A 111 -10.11 -1.19 -16.13
CA LYS A 111 -9.50 -2.36 -16.79
C LYS A 111 -8.01 -2.17 -17.02
N GLN A 112 -7.58 -1.00 -17.50
CA GLN A 112 -6.15 -0.68 -17.63
C GLN A 112 -5.45 -0.71 -16.27
N GLN A 113 -6.11 -0.27 -15.20
CA GLN A 113 -5.60 -0.32 -13.83
C GLN A 113 -5.60 -1.71 -13.19
N GLY A 114 -6.14 -2.73 -13.87
CA GLY A 114 -6.28 -4.09 -13.32
C GLY A 114 -7.33 -4.21 -12.21
N ILE A 115 -8.26 -3.25 -12.14
CA ILE A 115 -9.30 -3.18 -11.11
C ILE A 115 -10.56 -3.86 -11.65
N ALA A 116 -11.03 -4.89 -10.96
CA ALA A 116 -12.23 -5.64 -11.32
C ALA A 116 -13.51 -5.15 -10.61
N GLU A 117 -13.38 -4.15 -9.75
CA GLU A 117 -14.47 -3.60 -8.95
C GLU A 117 -15.39 -2.68 -9.76
N SER A 118 -16.59 -2.47 -9.23
CA SER A 118 -17.57 -1.59 -9.86
C SER A 118 -17.31 -0.14 -9.48
N ILE A 119 -17.47 0.78 -10.44
CA ILE A 119 -17.42 2.22 -10.17
C ILE A 119 -18.69 2.60 -9.41
N LEU A 120 -18.49 3.20 -8.26
CA LEU A 120 -19.55 3.74 -7.42
C LEU A 120 -19.78 5.20 -7.76
N ILE A 121 -18.69 5.96 -7.88
CA ILE A 121 -18.72 7.41 -8.10
C ILE A 121 -17.54 7.80 -8.99
N MET A 122 -17.79 8.80 -9.83
CA MET A 122 -16.82 9.43 -10.68
C MET A 122 -17.01 10.94 -10.62
N GLU A 123 -15.96 11.69 -10.31
CA GLU A 123 -15.98 13.16 -10.28
C GLU A 123 -14.71 13.73 -10.91
N GLU A 124 -14.86 14.84 -11.63
CA GLU A 124 -13.73 15.62 -12.14
C GLU A 124 -13.17 16.49 -11.02
N VAL A 125 -11.86 16.41 -10.80
CA VAL A 125 -11.18 17.02 -9.65
C VAL A 125 -9.85 17.62 -10.08
N ALA A 126 -9.37 18.62 -9.36
CA ALA A 126 -8.02 19.12 -9.48
C ALA A 126 -7.17 18.48 -8.38
N TRP A 127 -6.11 17.75 -8.75
CA TRP A 127 -5.29 17.00 -7.80
C TRP A 127 -4.07 17.80 -7.35
N GLY A 128 -3.87 17.87 -6.03
CA GLY A 128 -2.68 18.43 -5.40
C GLY A 128 -2.59 19.95 -5.48
N SER A 129 -1.44 20.49 -5.04
CA SER A 129 -1.15 21.93 -5.09
C SER A 129 -1.03 22.48 -6.51
N ASP A 130 -0.67 21.61 -7.45
CA ASP A 130 -0.49 21.96 -8.86
C ASP A 130 -1.81 21.99 -9.62
N GLU A 131 -2.93 21.73 -8.93
CA GLU A 131 -4.30 21.73 -9.47
C GLU A 131 -4.43 20.88 -10.76
N THR A 132 -3.73 19.74 -10.80
CA THR A 132 -3.65 18.91 -12.01
C THR A 132 -5.03 18.36 -12.35
N PRO A 133 -5.59 18.65 -13.55
CA PRO A 133 -6.89 18.12 -13.95
C PRO A 133 -6.88 16.59 -13.91
N SER A 134 -7.80 16.00 -13.16
CA SER A 134 -7.80 14.58 -12.83
C SER A 134 -9.22 14.05 -12.66
N TRP A 135 -9.36 12.73 -12.65
CA TRP A 135 -10.60 12.04 -12.33
C TRP A 135 -10.44 11.30 -11.01
N LEU A 136 -11.38 11.53 -10.09
CA LEU A 136 -11.55 10.73 -8.89
C LEU A 136 -12.52 9.59 -9.18
N LEU A 137 -12.03 8.36 -9.08
CA LEU A 137 -12.80 7.13 -9.22
C LEU A 137 -12.94 6.48 -7.86
N VAL A 138 -14.17 6.39 -7.36
CA VAL A 138 -14.49 5.61 -6.16
C VAL A 138 -15.07 4.30 -6.63
N HIS A 139 -14.47 3.20 -6.21
CA HIS A 139 -14.87 1.85 -6.57
C HIS A 139 -14.87 0.93 -5.34
N GLY A 140 -15.62 -0.16 -5.44
CA GLY A 140 -15.72 -1.10 -4.34
C GLY A 140 -16.55 -2.35 -4.67
N PRO A 141 -16.57 -3.32 -3.75
CA PRO A 141 -17.30 -4.58 -3.93
C PRO A 141 -18.81 -4.46 -3.66
N MET A 142 -19.24 -3.39 -3.00
CA MET A 142 -20.63 -3.16 -2.62
C MET A 142 -21.17 -1.92 -3.33
N ASP A 143 -22.48 -1.91 -3.60
CA ASP A 143 -23.17 -0.74 -4.12
C ASP A 143 -23.23 0.39 -3.08
N ARG A 144 -23.57 1.60 -3.55
CA ARG A 144 -23.59 2.80 -2.73
C ARG A 144 -24.61 2.72 -1.60
N GLU A 145 -25.80 2.19 -1.88
CA GLU A 145 -26.89 2.08 -0.91
C GLU A 145 -26.50 1.16 0.25
N THR A 146 -25.85 0.04 -0.06
CA THR A 146 -25.30 -0.90 0.93
C THR A 146 -24.20 -0.25 1.78
N LEU A 147 -23.29 0.51 1.16
CA LEU A 147 -22.22 1.23 1.86
C LEU A 147 -22.77 2.32 2.79
N ARG A 148 -23.82 3.04 2.37
CA ARG A 148 -24.48 4.06 3.21
C ARG A 148 -25.17 3.45 4.44
N ALA A 149 -25.77 2.27 4.29
CA ALA A 149 -26.50 1.64 5.37
C ALA A 149 -25.61 0.95 6.39
N ASN A 150 -24.50 0.34 5.95
CA ASN A 150 -23.68 -0.54 6.79
C ASN A 150 -22.28 0.00 7.08
N GLY A 151 -21.86 1.05 6.39
CA GLY A 151 -20.44 1.40 6.30
C GLY A 151 -19.65 0.33 5.53
N GLY A 152 -18.35 0.54 5.39
CA GLY A 152 -17.45 -0.36 4.69
C GLY A 152 -16.16 0.30 4.27
N VAL A 153 -15.34 -0.44 3.54
CA VAL A 153 -14.13 0.10 2.91
C VAL A 153 -14.40 0.23 1.42
N VAL A 154 -14.10 1.40 0.87
CA VAL A 154 -14.09 1.66 -0.57
C VAL A 154 -12.68 2.00 -0.99
N SER A 155 -12.34 1.70 -2.23
CA SER A 155 -11.08 2.13 -2.80
C SER A 155 -11.32 3.39 -3.63
N ALA A 156 -10.42 4.36 -3.50
CA ALA A 156 -10.39 5.56 -4.30
C ALA A 156 -9.12 5.55 -5.15
N THR A 157 -9.26 5.95 -6.41
CA THR A 157 -8.15 6.06 -7.34
C THR A 157 -8.27 7.38 -8.08
N VAL A 158 -7.19 8.15 -8.09
CA VAL A 158 -7.08 9.41 -8.84
C VAL A 158 -6.23 9.17 -10.08
N VAL A 159 -6.77 9.48 -11.23
CA VAL A 159 -6.14 9.23 -12.53
C VAL A 159 -6.13 10.47 -13.42
N LEU A 160 -5.18 10.51 -14.35
CA LEU A 160 -5.12 11.52 -15.38
C LEU A 160 -6.27 11.35 -16.41
N PRO A 161 -6.72 12.43 -17.08
CA PRO A 161 -7.74 12.39 -18.12
C PRO A 161 -7.40 11.50 -19.31
N THR A 162 -6.13 11.15 -19.50
CA THR A 162 -5.66 10.23 -20.56
C THR A 162 -5.96 8.76 -20.24
N CYS A 163 -6.35 8.43 -19.00
CA CYS A 163 -6.75 7.07 -18.66
C CYS A 163 -8.00 6.62 -19.45
N GLY A 164 -8.04 5.36 -19.87
CA GLY A 164 -9.14 4.82 -20.67
C GLY A 164 -9.12 5.21 -22.15
N THR A 165 -8.15 6.01 -22.61
CA THR A 165 -8.01 6.34 -24.02
C THR A 165 -7.39 5.18 -24.82
N THR A 166 -8.07 4.73 -25.87
CA THR A 166 -7.57 3.69 -26.78
C THR A 166 -6.61 4.32 -27.78
N GLY A 167 -5.29 4.17 -27.55
CA GLY A 167 -4.25 4.69 -28.45
C GLY A 167 -3.01 5.20 -27.73
N GLN A 168 -3.06 5.32 -26.40
CA GLN A 168 -1.92 5.66 -25.57
C GLN A 168 -1.45 4.40 -24.85
N ASP A 169 -0.28 3.87 -25.23
CA ASP A 169 0.42 2.81 -24.49
C ASP A 169 1.03 3.38 -23.20
N ALA A 170 0.22 4.07 -22.41
CA ALA A 170 0.61 4.53 -21.09
C ALA A 170 0.54 3.35 -20.13
N SER A 171 1.60 3.13 -19.35
CA SER A 171 1.54 2.12 -18.31
C SER A 171 0.52 2.57 -17.25
N PRO A 172 -0.11 1.63 -16.51
CA PRO A 172 -1.08 1.99 -15.48
C PRO A 172 -0.52 2.96 -14.43
N GLN A 173 0.80 2.91 -14.19
CA GLN A 173 1.52 3.77 -13.25
C GLN A 173 1.72 5.20 -13.78
N ASP A 174 1.74 5.39 -15.10
CA ASP A 174 1.95 6.73 -15.69
C ASP A 174 0.68 7.58 -15.64
N VAL A 175 -0.49 6.94 -15.59
CA VAL A 175 -1.80 7.61 -15.55
C VAL A 175 -2.41 7.65 -14.15
N ARG A 176 -1.91 6.85 -13.20
CA ARG A 176 -2.39 6.82 -11.82
C ARG A 176 -1.61 7.82 -10.97
N LEU A 177 -2.31 8.84 -10.47
CA LEU A 177 -1.72 9.84 -9.58
C LEU A 177 -1.73 9.38 -8.13
N TRP A 178 -2.79 8.69 -7.71
CA TRP A 178 -2.95 8.20 -6.35
C TRP A 178 -3.93 7.02 -6.31
N SER A 179 -3.76 6.12 -5.35
CA SER A 179 -4.72 5.05 -5.06
C SER A 179 -4.61 4.62 -3.61
N GLY A 180 -5.75 4.34 -2.99
CA GLY A 180 -5.80 3.92 -1.60
C GLY A 180 -7.22 3.65 -1.11
N ASP A 181 -7.32 3.13 0.10
CA ASP A 181 -8.59 2.74 0.70
C ASP A 181 -9.11 3.80 1.65
N VAL A 182 -10.43 4.02 1.60
CA VAL A 182 -11.16 4.96 2.44
C VAL A 182 -12.23 4.19 3.21
N MET A 183 -12.24 4.36 4.53
CA MET A 183 -13.29 3.81 5.37
C MET A 183 -14.50 4.73 5.35
N ILE A 184 -15.65 4.16 5.03
CA ILE A 184 -16.95 4.81 4.95
C ILE A 184 -17.76 4.33 6.14
N GLY A 185 -18.20 5.24 6.98
CA GLY A 185 -18.92 4.89 8.20
C GLY A 185 -18.03 4.30 9.30
N SER A 186 -17.70 5.14 10.28
CA SER A 186 -17.77 4.79 11.70
C SER A 186 -17.69 6.08 12.52
N LEU A 187 -18.85 6.58 12.94
CA LEU A 187 -19.01 7.40 14.14
C LEU A 187 -19.96 6.65 15.06
#